data_AF-A0A645BD54-F1
#
_entry.id   AF-A0A645BD54-F1
#
_cell.length_a   1.000
_cell.length_b   1.000
_cell.length_c   1.000
_cell.angle_alpha   90.00
_cell.angle_beta   90.00
_cell.angle_gamma   90.00
#
_symmetry.space_group_name_H-M   'P 1'
#
loop_
_entity.id
_entity.type
_entity.pdbx_description
1 polymer ?
#
loop_
_entity_poly.entity_id
_entity_poly.type
_entity_poly.pdbx_seq_one_letter_code
_entity_poly.pdbx_strand_id
1 'polypeptide(L)'
;MASIRNTTAPAAEWIAGGVPITMMMNMERRHGKMKPVIQKALVKLDGAPFKFFAAHRTAWADESLSYVYPGPIQYYGPTEVCDQPTKTLQLEKGQ
;
A
#
# COMPACT_ATOMS: atom_id res chain seq x y z
N MET A 1 17.68 -6.06 4.44
CA MET A 1 16.66 -6.17 3.38
C MET A 1 16.92 -5.05 2.38
N ALA A 2 17.06 -5.37 1.09
CA ALA A 2 17.14 -4.35 0.04
C ALA A 2 15.83 -3.54 0.00
N SER A 3 15.91 -2.22 -0.20
CA SER A 3 14.75 -1.32 -0.11
C SER A 3 14.82 -0.25 -1.20
N ILE A 4 13.69 -0.01 -1.85
CA ILE A 4 13.47 1.14 -2.73
C ILE A 4 12.43 2.06 -2.06
N ARG A 5 12.67 3.36 -2.10
CA ARG A 5 11.79 4.41 -1.57
C ARG A 5 11.39 5.36 -2.70
N ASN A 6 10.40 6.22 -2.42
CA ASN A 6 9.83 7.16 -3.39
C ASN A 6 9.11 6.50 -4.58
N THR A 7 8.39 5.39 -4.32
CA THR A 7 7.78 4.53 -5.34
C THR A 7 6.51 5.08 -5.99
N THR A 8 6.11 6.31 -5.67
CA THR A 8 5.04 7.06 -6.35
C THR A 8 5.59 8.04 -7.39
N ALA A 9 6.89 8.32 -7.38
CA ALA A 9 7.57 9.12 -8.38
C ALA A 9 8.01 8.25 -9.57
N PRO A 10 8.39 8.86 -10.72
CA PRO A 10 9.00 8.12 -11.82
C PRO A 10 10.19 7.26 -11.37
N ALA A 11 10.40 6.11 -12.01
CA ALA A 11 11.43 5.15 -11.59
C ALA A 11 12.86 5.74 -11.54
N ALA A 12 13.15 6.75 -12.36
CA ALA A 12 14.41 7.47 -12.34
C ALA A 12 14.68 8.26 -11.05
N GLU A 13 13.64 8.56 -10.26
CA GLU A 13 13.69 9.31 -9.01
C GLU A 13 13.59 8.40 -7.77
N TRP A 14 13.63 7.09 -7.97
CA TRP A 14 13.60 6.13 -6.87
C TRP A 14 14.90 6.13 -6.09
N ILE A 15 14.78 5.97 -4.78
CA ILE A 15 15.92 6.01 -3.86
C ILE A 15 16.23 4.59 -3.39
N ALA A 16 17.41 4.08 -3.74
CA ALA A 16 17.88 2.77 -3.31
C ALA A 16 18.50 2.81 -1.90
N GLY A 17 18.35 1.74 -1.14
CA GLY A 17 18.93 1.62 0.19
C GLY A 17 18.75 0.24 0.83
N GLY A 18 18.97 0.19 2.15
CA GLY A 18 18.85 -1.02 2.95
C GLY A 18 18.18 -0.77 4.29
N VAL A 19 17.37 -1.73 4.74
CA VAL A 19 16.74 -1.72 6.07
C VAL A 19 17.23 -2.94 6.87
N PRO A 20 17.75 -2.77 8.10
CA PRO A 20 18.10 -3.88 8.99
C PRO A 20 16.85 -4.70 9.33
N ILE A 21 16.90 -6.01 9.11
CA ILE A 21 15.70 -6.87 9.24
C ILE A 21 15.20 -6.96 10.68
N THR A 22 16.11 -6.86 11.65
CA THR A 22 15.83 -6.91 13.09
C THR A 22 14.89 -5.80 13.55
N MET A 23 14.87 -4.65 12.86
CA MET A 23 13.96 -3.53 13.19
C MET A 23 12.49 -3.85 12.90
N MET A 24 12.20 -4.86 12.08
CA MET A 24 10.83 -5.29 11.75
C MET A 24 10.37 -6.49 12.58
N MET A 25 11.20 -6.96 13.53
CA MET A 25 10.94 -8.17 14.29
C MET A 25 10.31 -7.87 15.65
N ASN A 26 9.46 -8.80 16.11
CA ASN A 26 8.95 -8.89 17.46
C ASN A 26 9.05 -10.34 17.95
N MET A 27 8.68 -10.58 19.21
CA MET A 27 8.55 -11.93 19.75
C MET A 27 7.10 -12.38 19.64
N GLU A 28 6.84 -13.48 18.92
CA GLU A 28 5.51 -14.11 18.87
C GLU A 28 5.58 -15.53 19.41
N ARG A 29 4.50 -16.00 20.03
CA ARG A 29 4.38 -17.39 20.46
C ARG A 29 3.94 -18.27 19.30
N ARG A 30 4.78 -19.23 18.89
CA ARG A 30 4.44 -20.22 17.86
C ARG A 30 4.76 -21.63 18.34
N HIS A 31 3.79 -22.52 18.21
CA HIS A 31 3.89 -23.90 18.71
C HIS A 31 4.35 -23.94 20.18
N GLY A 32 3.74 -23.10 21.03
CA GLY A 32 4.02 -23.04 22.46
C GLY A 32 5.31 -22.31 22.88
N LYS A 33 6.20 -21.93 21.95
CA LYS A 33 7.48 -21.26 22.25
C LYS A 33 7.52 -19.84 21.71
N MET A 34 8.20 -18.94 22.42
CA MET A 34 8.48 -17.59 21.93
C MET A 34 9.55 -17.65 20.84
N LYS A 35 9.26 -17.09 19.67
CA LYS A 35 10.18 -17.04 18.52
C LYS A 35 10.26 -15.60 17.99
N PRO A 36 11.47 -15.12 17.62
CA PRO A 36 11.59 -13.84 16.93
C PRO A 36 11.06 -14.00 15.51
N VAL A 37 10.11 -13.15 15.11
CA VAL A 37 9.48 -13.17 13.80
C VAL A 37 9.25 -11.75 13.30
N ILE A 38 9.05 -11.59 11.99
CA ILE A 38 8.65 -10.29 11.42
C ILE A 38 7.19 -10.05 11.77
N GLN A 39 6.91 -8.88 12.36
CA GLN A 39 5.55 -8.49 12.72
C GLN A 39 4.72 -8.25 11.45
N LYS A 40 3.51 -8.81 11.39
CA LYS A 40 2.58 -8.55 10.28
C LYS A 40 2.11 -7.09 10.32
N ALA A 41 2.30 -6.36 9.23
CA ALA A 41 1.70 -5.04 9.04
C ALA A 41 0.23 -5.20 8.65
N LEU A 42 -0.68 -4.81 9.55
CA LEU A 42 -2.12 -4.83 9.31
C LEU A 42 -2.61 -3.45 8.84
N VAL A 43 -3.87 -3.37 8.39
CA VAL A 43 -4.51 -2.09 8.04
C VAL A 43 -4.53 -1.16 9.25
N LYS A 44 -3.99 0.05 9.09
CA LYS A 44 -4.08 1.11 10.09
C LYS A 44 -5.42 1.83 9.94
N LEU A 45 -6.31 1.69 10.93
CA LEU A 45 -7.65 2.29 10.91
C LEU A 45 -7.62 3.83 11.02
N ASP A 46 -6.53 4.39 11.52
CA ASP A 46 -6.25 5.82 11.56
C ASP A 46 -5.44 6.32 10.34
N GLY A 47 -5.02 5.41 9.45
CA GLY A 47 -4.26 5.71 8.24
C GLY A 47 -5.12 6.31 7.12
N ALA A 48 -4.47 7.06 6.22
CA ALA A 48 -5.14 7.73 5.10
C ALA A 48 -5.97 6.78 4.21
N PRO A 49 -5.50 5.58 3.84
CA PRO A 49 -6.30 4.66 3.01
C PRO A 49 -7.62 4.26 3.66
N PHE A 50 -7.60 3.89 4.95
CA PHE A 50 -8.82 3.48 5.64
C PHE A 50 -9.75 4.67 5.90
N LYS A 51 -9.20 5.84 6.24
CA LYS A 51 -9.98 7.07 6.39
C LYS A 51 -10.69 7.48 5.09
N PHE A 52 -10.00 7.36 3.95
CA PHE A 52 -10.61 7.59 2.65
C PHE A 52 -11.78 6.65 2.41
N PHE A 53 -11.60 5.33 2.64
CA PHE A 53 -12.70 4.37 2.57
C PHE A 53 -13.85 4.72 3.51
N ALA A 54 -13.55 5.01 4.79
CA ALA A 54 -14.55 5.31 5.81
C ALA A 54 -15.39 6.56 5.49
N ALA A 55 -14.78 7.56 4.84
CA ALA A 55 -15.46 8.78 4.42
C ALA A 55 -16.45 8.56 3.25
N HIS A 56 -16.17 7.60 2.37
CA HIS A 56 -16.97 7.38 1.16
C HIS A 56 -17.91 6.16 1.24
N ARG A 57 -17.64 5.19 2.12
CA ARG A 57 -18.37 3.90 2.18
C ARG A 57 -19.89 4.04 2.32
N THR A 58 -20.40 5.08 2.98
CA THR A 58 -21.85 5.32 3.10
C THR A 58 -22.45 5.73 1.76
N ALA A 59 -21.78 6.64 1.03
CA ALA A 59 -22.21 7.06 -0.30
C ALA A 59 -22.12 5.91 -1.32
N TRP A 60 -21.09 5.06 -1.21
CA TRP A 60 -20.93 3.88 -2.06
C TRP A 60 -21.91 2.74 -1.75
N ALA A 61 -22.53 2.75 -0.57
CA ALA A 61 -23.52 1.77 -0.18
C ALA A 61 -24.93 2.07 -0.73
N ASP A 62 -25.21 3.31 -1.14
CA ASP A 62 -26.51 3.76 -1.63
C ASP A 62 -26.58 3.78 -3.18
N GLU A 63 -27.78 3.59 -3.70
CA GLU A 63 -28.07 2.91 -4.96
C GLU A 63 -28.10 3.82 -6.21
N SER A 64 -26.99 4.51 -6.53
CA SER A 64 -26.90 5.31 -7.78
C SER A 64 -25.58 5.25 -8.55
N LEU A 65 -24.93 4.06 -8.60
CA LEU A 65 -23.85 3.73 -9.58
C LEU A 65 -22.44 4.26 -9.25
N SER A 66 -21.98 4.18 -7.99
CA SER A 66 -20.56 4.50 -7.66
C SER A 66 -19.56 3.38 -8.00
N TYR A 67 -19.85 2.56 -9.01
CA TYR A 67 -18.94 1.50 -9.45
C TYR A 67 -17.81 2.08 -10.29
N VAL A 68 -16.59 1.64 -10.00
CA VAL A 68 -15.43 1.90 -10.84
C VAL A 68 -15.10 0.63 -11.60
N TYR A 69 -15.02 0.71 -12.92
CA TYR A 69 -14.67 -0.40 -13.81
C TYR A 69 -13.22 -0.21 -14.28
N PRO A 70 -12.21 -0.63 -13.50
CA PRO A 70 -10.83 -0.54 -13.95
C PRO A 70 -10.64 -1.38 -15.21
N GLY A 71 -9.92 -0.82 -16.19
CA GLY A 71 -9.52 -1.56 -17.37
C GLY A 71 -8.47 -2.64 -17.05
N PRO A 72 -8.13 -3.49 -18.03
CA PRO A 72 -7.00 -4.40 -17.92
C PRO A 72 -5.69 -3.64 -17.70
N ILE A 73 -4.70 -4.30 -17.08
CA ILE A 73 -3.34 -3.77 -16.97
C ILE A 73 -2.80 -3.50 -18.39
N GLN A 74 -2.32 -2.28 -18.61
CA GLN A 74 -1.71 -1.86 -19.87
C GLN A 74 -0.18 -1.89 -19.75
N TYR A 75 0.48 -2.42 -20.77
CA TYR A 75 1.95 -2.48 -20.87
C TYR A 75 2.51 -1.54 -21.95
N TYR A 76 1.63 -0.94 -22.76
CA TYR A 76 1.97 -0.05 -23.85
C TYR A 76 1.04 1.16 -23.82
N GLY A 77 1.54 2.32 -24.25
CA GLY A 77 0.78 3.56 -24.28
C GLY A 77 1.30 4.59 -23.28
N PRO A 78 0.49 5.59 -22.92
CA PRO A 78 0.89 6.66 -22.00
C PRO A 78 1.31 6.13 -20.62
N THR A 79 2.37 6.73 -20.05
CA THR A 79 2.88 6.40 -18.71
C THR A 79 1.85 6.67 -17.62
N GLU A 80 0.99 7.66 -17.82
CA GLU A 80 -0.13 7.97 -16.92
C GLU A 80 -1.13 6.82 -16.77
N VAL A 81 -1.14 5.82 -17.67
CA VAL A 81 -1.96 4.60 -17.56
C VAL A 81 -1.11 3.40 -17.18
N CYS A 82 0.05 3.22 -17.82
CA CYS A 82 0.88 2.02 -17.63
C CYS A 82 1.60 1.99 -16.29
N ASP A 83 1.99 3.15 -15.76
CA ASP A 83 2.84 3.27 -14.56
C ASP A 83 2.04 3.68 -13.31
N GLN A 84 0.71 3.55 -13.32
CA GLN A 84 -0.13 3.95 -12.18
C GLN A 84 0.14 3.08 -10.93
N PRO A 85 0.52 3.68 -9.79
CA PRO A 85 0.61 2.97 -8.52
C PRO A 85 -0.79 2.71 -7.92
N THR A 86 -0.82 1.87 -6.88
CA THR A 86 -2.08 1.59 -6.17
C THR A 86 -2.60 2.82 -5.43
N LYS A 87 -3.93 2.89 -5.24
CA LYS A 87 -4.56 3.94 -4.44
C LYS A 87 -4.06 3.96 -2.99
N THR A 88 -3.77 2.80 -2.42
CA THR A 88 -3.16 2.69 -1.08
C THR A 88 -1.83 3.44 -1.02
N LEU A 89 -0.94 3.21 -1.99
CA LEU A 89 0.38 3.85 -2.01
C LEU A 89 0.28 5.35 -2.23
N GLN A 90 -0.61 5.81 -3.12
CA GLN A 90 -0.88 7.24 -3.36
C GLN A 90 -1.33 7.93 -2.05
N LEU A 91 -2.37 7.39 -1.40
CA LEU A 91 -2.93 7.95 -0.17
C LEU A 91 -1.94 7.94 0.99
N GLU A 92 -1.08 6.92 1.12
CA GLU A 92 -0.03 6.86 2.14
C GLU A 92 1.10 7.88 1.92
N LYS A 93 1.30 8.35 0.68
CA LYS A 93 2.29 9.36 0.32
C LYS A 93 1.71 10.78 0.20
N GLY A 94 0.42 10.95 0.48
CA GLY A 94 -0.26 12.24 0.39
C GLY A 94 -0.49 12.71 -1.05
N GLN A 95 -0.57 11.76 -1.99
CA GLN A 95 -1.02 11.97 -3.36
C GLN A 95 -2.49 11.59 -3.53
#